data_AF-A0ABD0NSD9-F1
#
_entry.id   AF-A0ABD0NSD9-F1
#
_cell.length_a   1.000
_cell.length_b   1.000
_cell.length_c   1.000
_cell.angle_alpha   90.00
_cell.angle_beta   90.00
_cell.angle_gamma   90.00
#
_symmetry.space_group_name_H-M   'P 1'
#
loop_
_entity.id
_entity.type
_entity.pdbx_description
1 polymer ?
#
loop_
_entity_poly.entity_id
_entity_poly.type
_entity_poly.pdbx_seq_one_letter_code
_entity_poly.pdbx_strand_id
1 'polypeptide(L)'
;FAKGQATTGQYRMLAKKGGFVWVETQATVIYNPKNSQPQCIVCVNYVLSGIVEGDVVLSLQQTVTEPKAVEKENQEVEDEASEVDILTLFKPEGISCPIKSSELYEKLKEEPEALTVLAPAAGDTIISLDFNNSGAS
;
A
#
# COMPACT_ATOMS: atom_id res chain seq x y z
N PHE A 1 5.47 13.84 -27.22
CA PHE A 1 5.44 14.07 -25.77
C PHE A 1 6.10 15.39 -25.46
N ALA A 2 5.37 16.35 -24.90
CA ALA A 2 5.98 17.60 -24.45
C ALA A 2 6.81 17.35 -23.18
N LYS A 3 7.89 18.09 -22.98
CA LYS A 3 8.73 17.98 -21.78
C LYS A 3 7.87 18.25 -20.54
N GLY A 4 7.86 17.31 -19.59
CA GLY A 4 7.04 17.40 -18.38
C GLY A 4 5.61 16.86 -18.54
N GLN A 5 5.26 16.23 -19.65
CA GLN A 5 3.99 15.52 -19.84
C GLN A 5 4.23 14.02 -20.06
N ALA A 6 3.42 13.19 -19.41
CA ALA A 6 3.45 11.74 -19.56
C ALA A 6 2.04 11.15 -19.48
N THR A 7 1.85 10.02 -20.15
CA THR A 7 0.63 9.20 -20.06
C THR A 7 1.03 7.80 -19.64
N THR A 8 0.33 7.23 -18.65
CA THR A 8 0.56 5.85 -18.22
C THR A 8 -0.08 4.87 -19.20
N GLY A 9 0.29 3.58 -19.11
CA GLY A 9 -0.61 2.53 -19.59
C GLY A 9 -1.83 2.37 -18.67
N GLN A 10 -2.72 1.44 -19.01
CA GLN A 10 -3.83 1.07 -18.14
C GLN A 10 -3.31 0.34 -16.89
N TYR A 11 -3.79 0.74 -15.72
CA TYR A 11 -3.46 0.12 -14.44
C TYR A 11 -4.69 -0.03 -13.55
N ARG A 12 -4.53 -0.80 -12.46
CA ARG A 12 -5.60 -1.07 -11.51
C ARG A 12 -5.56 -0.08 -10.35
N MET A 13 -6.68 0.56 -10.08
CA MET A 13 -6.89 1.34 -8.86
C MET A 13 -7.88 0.60 -7.95
N LEU A 14 -7.45 0.25 -6.73
CA LEU A 14 -8.25 -0.57 -5.81
C LEU A 14 -9.46 0.22 -5.29
N ALA A 15 -10.64 -0.40 -5.31
CA ALA A 15 -11.85 0.20 -4.74
C ALA A 15 -11.91 -0.05 -3.22
N LYS A 16 -12.58 0.82 -2.47
CA LYS A 16 -12.58 0.77 -0.99
C LYS A 16 -13.15 -0.52 -0.40
N LYS A 17 -14.03 -1.24 -1.12
CA LYS A 17 -14.79 -2.39 -0.59
C LYS A 17 -14.57 -3.66 -1.41
N GLY A 18 -13.34 -3.90 -1.85
CA GLY A 18 -12.97 -5.00 -2.74
C GLY A 18 -12.95 -4.60 -4.22
N GLY A 19 -12.28 -5.40 -5.04
CA GLY A 19 -12.11 -5.19 -6.47
C GLY A 19 -11.23 -4.01 -6.86
N PHE A 20 -11.28 -3.65 -8.14
CA PHE A 20 -10.53 -2.54 -8.73
C PHE A 20 -11.24 -1.92 -9.94
N VAL A 21 -10.82 -0.73 -10.33
CA VAL A 21 -11.20 -0.09 -11.60
C VAL A 21 -9.96 0.05 -12.49
N TRP A 22 -10.14 -0.07 -13.80
CA TRP A 22 -9.09 0.24 -14.77
C TRP A 22 -8.97 1.75 -14.94
N VAL A 23 -7.76 2.26 -14.81
CA VAL A 23 -7.44 3.70 -14.89
C VAL A 23 -6.29 3.91 -15.86
N GLU A 24 -6.35 5.01 -16.61
CA GLU A 24 -5.20 5.58 -17.32
C GLU A 24 -4.98 7.00 -16.81
N THR A 25 -3.73 7.40 -16.58
CA THR A 25 -3.40 8.71 -16.02
C THR A 25 -2.55 9.53 -16.97
N GLN A 26 -2.97 10.78 -17.19
CA GLN A 26 -2.17 11.80 -17.84
C GLN A 26 -1.62 12.74 -16.77
N ALA A 27 -0.29 12.83 -16.69
CA ALA A 27 0.43 13.63 -15.72
C ALA A 27 1.14 14.79 -16.42
N THR A 28 1.01 16.00 -15.85
CA THR A 28 1.74 17.20 -16.31
C THR A 28 2.46 17.84 -15.12
N VAL A 29 3.76 18.10 -15.27
CA VAL A 29 4.57 18.84 -14.31
C VAL A 29 4.33 20.34 -14.48
N ILE A 30 3.96 21.01 -13.39
CA ILE A 30 3.85 22.46 -13.33
C ILE A 30 5.14 23.02 -12.74
N TYR A 31 5.78 23.92 -13.48
CA TYR A 31 7.02 24.57 -13.07
C TYR A 31 6.73 25.97 -12.52
N ASN A 32 7.47 26.37 -11.49
CA ASN A 32 7.41 27.71 -10.96
C ASN A 32 7.96 28.71 -12.00
N PRO A 33 7.19 29.73 -12.42
CA PRO A 33 7.60 30.64 -13.47
C PRO A 33 8.82 31.50 -13.11
N LYS A 34 9.11 31.68 -11.81
CA LYS A 34 10.21 32.55 -11.34
C LYS A 34 11.59 31.88 -11.43
N ASN A 35 11.66 30.57 -11.21
CA ASN A 35 12.94 29.83 -11.11
C ASN A 35 12.97 28.53 -11.93
N SER A 36 11.92 28.23 -12.70
CA SER A 36 11.77 27.02 -13.52
C SER A 36 11.91 25.70 -12.76
N GLN A 37 11.78 25.69 -11.43
CA GLN A 37 11.79 24.46 -10.65
C GLN A 37 10.42 23.77 -10.67
N PRO A 38 10.38 22.42 -10.65
CA PRO A 38 9.13 21.67 -10.58
C PRO A 38 8.42 21.98 -9.25
N GLN A 39 7.18 22.44 -9.32
CA GLN A 39 6.38 22.81 -8.16
C GLN A 39 5.38 21.71 -7.79
N CYS A 40 4.69 21.15 -8.77
CA CYS A 40 3.75 20.06 -8.56
C CYS A 40 3.53 19.24 -9.82
N ILE A 41 2.82 18.12 -9.68
CA ILE A 41 2.37 17.29 -10.78
C ILE A 41 0.84 17.26 -10.72
N VAL A 42 0.20 17.60 -11.84
CA VAL A 42 -1.25 17.49 -12.01
C VAL A 42 -1.53 16.18 -12.74
N CYS A 43 -2.33 15.32 -12.11
CA CYS A 43 -2.74 14.03 -12.67
C CYS A 43 -4.23 14.03 -13.01
N VAL A 44 -4.55 13.80 -14.27
CA VAL A 44 -5.91 13.53 -14.74
C VAL A 44 -6.05 12.01 -14.86
N ASN A 45 -6.90 11.43 -14.01
CA ASN A 45 -7.16 9.99 -13.99
C ASN A 45 -8.45 9.71 -14.79
N TYR A 46 -8.35 8.94 -15.86
CA TYR A 46 -9.49 8.48 -16.66
C TYR A 46 -9.92 7.10 -16.15
N VAL A 47 -11.13 7.01 -15.60
CA VAL A 47 -11.72 5.74 -15.18
C VAL A 47 -12.30 5.05 -16.41
N LEU A 48 -11.75 3.90 -16.76
CA LEU A 48 -12.05 3.17 -18.00
C LEU A 48 -13.07 2.04 -17.79
N SER A 49 -13.32 1.64 -16.54
CA SER A 49 -14.25 0.56 -16.21
C SER A 49 -15.07 0.82 -14.94
N GLY A 50 -16.14 0.05 -14.76
CA GLY A 50 -16.75 -0.16 -13.43
C GLY A 50 -15.86 -1.00 -12.52
N ILE A 51 -16.34 -1.30 -11.30
CA ILE A 51 -15.63 -2.17 -10.36
C ILE A 51 -15.59 -3.60 -10.92
N VAL A 52 -14.39 -4.11 -11.10
CA VAL A 52 -14.09 -5.49 -11.47
C VAL A 52 -13.76 -6.27 -10.21
N GLU A 53 -14.27 -7.51 -10.08
CA GLU A 53 -14.04 -8.39 -8.93
C GLU A 53 -14.40 -7.75 -7.57
N GLY A 54 -15.55 -7.08 -7.50
CA GLY A 54 -15.95 -6.29 -6.32
C GLY A 54 -16.00 -7.07 -5.00
N ASP A 55 -16.22 -8.38 -5.05
CA ASP A 55 -16.26 -9.24 -3.85
C ASP A 55 -14.87 -9.75 -3.42
N VAL A 56 -13.83 -9.50 -4.22
CA VAL A 56 -12.46 -9.96 -3.97
C VAL A 56 -11.67 -8.87 -3.23
N VAL A 57 -11.12 -9.22 -2.07
CA VAL A 57 -10.20 -8.36 -1.31
C VAL A 57 -8.78 -8.58 -1.81
N LEU A 58 -8.19 -7.53 -2.38
CA LEU A 58 -6.81 -7.52 -2.91
C LEU A 58 -5.81 -6.84 -1.97
N SER A 59 -6.29 -6.09 -0.97
CA SER A 59 -5.49 -5.40 0.03
C SER A 59 -6.23 -5.27 1.36
N LEU A 60 -5.50 -5.27 2.49
CA LEU A 60 -6.06 -5.13 3.83
C LEU A 60 -6.84 -3.81 4.01
N GLN A 61 -6.43 -2.74 3.34
CA GLN A 61 -7.12 -1.46 3.37
C GLN A 61 -8.54 -1.53 2.78
N GLN A 62 -8.86 -2.57 1.99
CA GLN A 62 -10.21 -2.78 1.45
C GLN A 62 -11.16 -3.46 2.44
N THR A 63 -10.65 -4.00 3.56
CA THR A 63 -11.48 -4.56 4.63
C THR A 63 -11.84 -3.54 5.70
N VAL A 64 -11.20 -2.36 5.68
CA VAL A 64 -11.51 -1.28 6.61
C VAL A 64 -12.84 -0.65 6.22
N THR A 65 -13.88 -1.05 6.94
CA THR A 65 -15.17 -0.38 6.88
C THR A 65 -15.06 0.87 7.75
N GLU A 66 -15.14 2.05 7.13
CA GLU A 66 -15.29 3.32 7.87
C GLU A 66 -16.39 3.13 8.93
N PRO A 67 -16.15 3.45 10.22
CA PRO A 67 -17.21 3.38 11.21
C PRO A 67 -18.32 4.33 10.76
N LYS A 68 -19.54 3.81 10.58
CA LYS A 68 -20.72 4.65 10.34
C LYS A 68 -20.76 5.72 11.44
N ALA A 69 -20.67 6.98 11.06
CA ALA A 69 -21.03 8.08 11.93
C ALA A 69 -22.48 7.86 12.37
N VAL A 70 -22.69 7.48 13.62
CA VAL A 70 -23.96 7.70 14.30
C VAL A 70 -24.09 9.22 14.34
N GLU A 71 -25.14 9.75 13.71
CA GLU A 71 -25.55 11.14 13.87
C GLU A 71 -25.75 11.38 15.37
N LYS A 72 -24.74 11.96 16.02
CA LYS A 72 -24.88 12.52 17.36
C LYS A 72 -25.17 14.00 17.18
N GLU A 73 -26.42 14.38 17.41
CA GLU A 73 -26.80 15.77 17.66
C GLU A 73 -25.91 16.36 18.76
N ASN A 74 -25.34 17.52 18.43
CA ASN A 74 -24.84 18.60 19.29
C ASN A 74 -24.38 18.26 20.71
N GLN A 75 -23.06 18.36 20.93
CA GLN A 75 -22.49 19.11 22.05
C GLN A 75 -21.02 19.41 21.77
N GLU A 76 -20.72 20.69 21.50
CA GLU A 76 -19.38 21.26 21.52
C GLU A 76 -18.90 21.36 22.97
N VAL A 77 -17.73 20.79 23.29
CA VAL A 77 -16.82 21.29 24.34
C VAL A 77 -15.38 20.94 23.94
N GLU A 78 -14.49 21.83 24.35
CA GLU A 78 -13.13 22.17 23.92
C GLU A 78 -12.02 21.14 24.20
N ASP A 79 -10.94 21.35 23.44
CA ASP A 79 -9.50 21.18 23.71
C ASP A 79 -8.83 19.84 24.08
N GLU A 80 -7.58 19.81 23.61
CA GLU A 80 -6.42 18.99 24.02
C GLU A 80 -6.06 17.75 23.19
N ALA A 81 -4.92 17.88 22.51
CA ALA A 81 -4.17 16.83 21.86
C ALA A 81 -3.79 15.75 22.89
N SER A 82 -4.39 14.57 22.78
CA SER A 82 -3.86 13.36 23.39
C SER A 82 -3.33 12.46 22.28
N GLU A 83 -2.01 12.34 22.22
CA GLU A 83 -1.32 11.30 21.45
C GLU A 83 -1.80 9.94 21.97
N VAL A 84 -2.67 9.27 21.21
CA VAL A 84 -3.10 7.91 21.52
C VAL A 84 -1.95 6.95 21.21
N ASP A 85 -1.34 6.43 22.27
CA ASP A 85 -0.22 5.50 22.25
C ASP A 85 -0.60 4.18 21.52
N ILE A 86 -0.16 4.08 20.26
CA ILE A 86 -0.33 2.94 19.34
C ILE A 86 0.11 1.60 19.97
N LEU A 87 0.98 1.63 20.99
CA LEU A 87 1.48 0.43 21.66
C LEU A 87 0.42 -0.29 22.50
N THR A 88 -0.67 0.38 22.87
CA THR A 88 -1.74 -0.25 23.66
C THR A 88 -2.68 -1.13 22.80
N LEU A 89 -2.70 -0.94 21.48
CA LEU A 89 -3.52 -1.75 20.57
C LEU A 89 -2.92 -3.14 20.23
N PHE A 90 -1.64 -3.36 20.51
CA PHE A 90 -0.90 -4.56 20.08
C PHE A 90 -0.58 -5.56 21.20
N LYS A 91 -1.38 -5.63 22.27
CA LYS A 91 -1.28 -6.74 23.23
C LYS A 91 -2.32 -7.84 22.92
N PRO A 92 -1.94 -8.92 22.22
CA PRO A 92 -2.69 -10.16 22.33
C PRO A 92 -2.36 -10.81 23.67
N GLU A 93 -3.36 -10.99 24.51
CA GLU A 93 -3.26 -11.90 25.65
C GLU A 93 -3.00 -13.31 25.11
N GLY A 94 -1.83 -13.88 25.41
CA GLY A 94 -1.58 -15.32 25.23
C GLY A 94 -0.31 -15.75 24.51
N ILE A 95 0.59 -14.86 24.11
CA ILE A 95 1.91 -15.28 23.58
C ILE A 95 3.00 -14.54 24.37
N SER A 96 3.66 -15.23 25.31
CA SER A 96 4.88 -14.73 25.95
C SER A 96 6.05 -14.86 24.98
N CYS A 97 6.21 -13.87 24.11
CA CYS A 97 7.48 -13.68 23.40
C CYS A 97 8.48 -13.02 24.38
N PRO A 98 9.61 -13.64 24.73
CA PRO A 98 10.53 -13.09 25.74
C PRO A 98 11.33 -11.87 25.27
N ILE A 99 11.09 -11.35 24.07
CA ILE A 99 12.01 -10.43 23.40
C ILE A 99 11.30 -9.11 23.16
N LYS A 100 11.81 -8.05 23.80
CA LYS A 100 11.34 -6.67 23.61
C LYS A 100 11.61 -6.24 22.16
N SER A 101 10.69 -5.50 21.55
CA SER A 101 10.80 -5.04 20.16
C SER A 101 12.11 -4.30 19.84
N SER A 102 12.68 -3.61 20.83
CA SER A 102 13.98 -2.95 20.74
C SER A 102 15.16 -3.91 20.55
N GLU A 103 15.09 -5.13 21.09
CA GLU A 103 16.16 -6.13 20.97
C GLU A 103 16.11 -6.88 19.62
N LEU A 104 14.93 -7.00 19.01
CA LEU A 104 14.77 -7.60 17.68
C LEU A 104 15.33 -6.72 16.57
N TYR A 105 15.13 -5.40 16.68
CA TYR A 105 15.66 -4.44 15.70
C TYR A 105 17.19 -4.49 15.63
N GLU A 106 17.87 -4.52 16.77
CA GLU A 106 19.34 -4.62 16.79
C GLU A 106 19.83 -5.99 16.28
N LYS A 107 19.09 -7.08 16.55
CA LYS A 107 19.41 -8.42 16.00
C LYS A 107 19.25 -8.53 14.49
N LEU A 108 18.34 -7.78 13.87
CA LEU A 108 18.03 -7.85 12.44
C LEU A 108 18.84 -6.84 11.61
N LYS A 109 19.65 -6.01 12.27
CA LYS A 109 20.48 -4.98 11.62
C LYS A 109 21.78 -5.55 11.06
N GLU A 110 22.16 -6.77 11.45
CA GLU A 110 23.35 -7.43 10.92
C GLU A 110 23.11 -7.97 9.50
N GLU A 111 23.75 -7.27 8.57
CA GLU A 111 24.15 -7.66 7.22
C GLU A 111 23.08 -7.64 6.10
N PRO A 112 22.95 -6.50 5.38
CA PRO A 112 22.19 -6.42 4.13
C PRO A 112 22.78 -7.28 2.99
N GLU A 113 24.00 -7.81 3.16
CA GLU A 113 24.68 -8.65 2.17
C GLU A 113 24.05 -10.05 2.05
N ALA A 114 23.42 -10.57 3.11
CA ALA A 114 22.73 -11.87 3.07
C ALA A 114 21.48 -11.87 2.16
N LEU A 115 20.87 -10.70 1.92
CA LEU A 115 19.72 -10.56 1.01
C LEU A 115 20.12 -10.65 -0.47
N THR A 116 21.41 -10.52 -0.80
CA THR A 116 21.88 -10.65 -2.19
C THR A 116 21.98 -12.11 -2.65
N VAL A 117 21.99 -13.07 -1.71
CA VAL A 117 22.16 -14.50 -2.00
C VAL A 117 20.85 -15.18 -2.43
N LEU A 118 19.72 -14.46 -2.34
CA LEU A 118 18.40 -14.96 -2.74
C LEU A 118 17.93 -14.44 -4.11
N ALA A 119 18.66 -13.49 -4.70
CA ALA A 119 18.35 -13.00 -6.04
C ALA A 119 19.03 -13.93 -7.06
N PRO A 120 18.30 -14.50 -8.03
CA PRO A 120 18.91 -15.27 -9.10
C PRO A 120 19.95 -14.42 -9.84
N ALA A 121 21.17 -14.93 -9.97
CA ALA A 121 22.20 -14.31 -10.78
C ALA A 121 21.87 -14.49 -12.27
N ALA A 122 22.41 -13.61 -13.12
CA ALA A 122 22.28 -13.77 -14.58
C ALA A 122 22.97 -15.07 -15.02
N GLY A 123 22.18 -16.11 -15.29
CA GLY A 123 22.67 -17.46 -15.64
C GLY A 123 22.10 -18.59 -14.79
N ASP A 124 21.34 -18.28 -13.73
CA ASP A 124 20.74 -19.31 -12.88
C ASP A 124 19.66 -20.12 -13.62
N THR A 125 19.68 -21.43 -13.39
CA THR A 125 18.75 -22.39 -14.00
C THR A 125 17.32 -22.11 -13.56
N ILE A 126 16.45 -21.74 -14.50
CA ILE A 126 15.02 -21.56 -14.23
C ILE A 126 14.39 -22.94 -14.05
N ILE A 127 13.98 -23.25 -12.82
CA ILE A 127 13.19 -24.44 -12.51
C ILE A 127 11.72 -24.05 -12.64
N SER A 128 11.04 -24.58 -13.66
CA SER A 128 9.59 -24.46 -13.79
C SER A 128 8.93 -25.24 -12.66
N LEU A 129 8.17 -24.55 -11.80
CA LEU A 129 7.34 -25.19 -10.79
C LEU A 129 6.01 -25.58 -11.44
N ASP A 130 5.83 -26.87 -11.71
CA ASP A 130 4.55 -27.43 -12.14
C ASP A 130 3.63 -27.57 -10.91
N PHE A 131 2.60 -26.74 -10.86
CA PHE A 131 1.58 -26.77 -9.80
C PHE A 131 0.50 -27.84 -10.03
N ASN A 132 0.67 -28.72 -11.02
CA ASN A 132 -0.20 -29.87 -11.24
C ASN A 132 0.18 -31.02 -10.29
N ASN A 133 0.09 -30.79 -8.98
CA ASN A 133 -0.09 -31.88 -8.03
C ASN A 133 -1.57 -31.99 -7.68
N SER A 134 -2.34 -32.66 -8.55
CA SER A 134 -3.58 -33.32 -8.12
C SER A 134 -3.20 -34.55 -7.29
N GLY A 135 -2.67 -34.31 -6.09
CA GLY A 135 -2.39 -35.32 -5.08
C GLY A 135 -3.56 -35.45 -4.12
N ALA A 136 -4.73 -35.81 -4.66
CA ALA A 136 -5.81 -36.37 -3.87
C ALA A 136 -5.70 -37.89 -3.94
N SER A 137 -5.14 -38.49 -2.88
CA SER A 137 -5.54 -39.74 -2.22
C SER A 137 -4.42 -40.27 -1.33
#